data_AF-A0ABD5BD58-F1
#
_entry.id   AF-A0ABD5BD58-F1
#
_cell.length_a   1.000
_cell.length_b   1.000
_cell.length_c   1.000
_cell.angle_alpha   90.00
_cell.angle_beta   90.00
_cell.angle_gamma   90.00
#
_symmetry.space_group_name_H-M   'P 1'
#
loop_
_entity.id
_entity.type
_entity.pdbx_description
1 polymer ?
#
loop_
_entity_poly.entity_id
_entity_poly.type
_entity_poly.pdbx_seq_one_letter_code
_entity_poly.pdbx_strand_id
1 'polypeptide(L)'
;MTDTKNTRFDDVEDIAQRLASGRTLRKSLIQQASRFRKNGRHDLANNIKEALALELDQYPQFTAQALRLQERASQMTAEERLQLRVTLDFHGSHDILTDVLVAWQSFFSARGMEISTQDVFTMMALNSAAEFEQVTGEPIARQ
;
A
#
# COMPACT_ATOMS: atom_id res chain seq x y z
N MET A 1 -27.59 -23.41 -26.66
CA MET A 1 -26.52 -22.98 -25.74
C MET A 1 -26.10 -21.59 -26.19
N THR A 2 -26.58 -20.55 -25.53
CA THR A 2 -26.16 -19.17 -25.83
C THR A 2 -25.00 -18.84 -24.91
N ASP A 3 -23.79 -18.76 -25.46
CA ASP A 3 -22.63 -18.18 -24.80
C ASP A 3 -22.93 -16.71 -24.50
N THR A 4 -23.43 -16.43 -23.30
CA THR A 4 -23.52 -15.07 -22.79
C THR A 4 -22.09 -14.58 -22.62
N LYS A 5 -21.60 -13.78 -23.57
CA LYS A 5 -20.32 -13.07 -23.42
C LYS A 5 -20.41 -12.21 -22.15
N ASN A 6 -19.85 -12.71 -21.05
CA ASN A 6 -19.64 -11.95 -19.82
C ASN A 6 -18.76 -10.75 -20.20
N THR A 7 -19.37 -9.58 -20.26
CA THR A 7 -18.69 -8.32 -20.38
C THR A 7 -18.03 -7.98 -19.05
N ARG A 8 -16.93 -7.22 -19.11
CA ARG A 8 -16.20 -6.70 -17.94
C ARG A 8 -17.03 -5.69 -17.12
N PHE A 9 -18.35 -5.62 -17.28
CA PHE A 9 -19.26 -4.75 -16.54
C PHE A 9 -20.48 -5.50 -15.98
N ASP A 10 -20.50 -6.83 -16.10
CA ASP A 10 -21.57 -7.67 -15.57
C ASP A 10 -21.42 -7.91 -14.07
N ASP A 11 -20.19 -7.88 -13.55
CA ASP A 11 -19.88 -8.09 -12.14
C ASP A 11 -19.55 -6.76 -11.44
N VAL A 12 -20.41 -6.38 -10.48
CA VAL A 12 -20.29 -5.15 -9.68
C VAL A 12 -19.01 -5.18 -8.83
N GLU A 13 -18.65 -6.33 -8.27
CA GLU A 13 -17.53 -6.47 -7.34
C GLU A 13 -16.20 -6.34 -8.09
N ASP A 14 -16.08 -6.96 -9.27
CA ASP A 14 -14.91 -6.78 -10.15
C ASP A 14 -14.76 -5.33 -10.64
N ILE A 15 -15.85 -4.62 -10.98
CA ILE A 15 -15.78 -3.20 -11.33
C ILE A 15 -15.25 -2.36 -10.16
N ALA A 16 -15.77 -2.63 -8.96
CA ALA A 16 -15.40 -1.89 -7.77
C ALA A 16 -13.94 -2.18 -7.35
N GLN A 17 -13.48 -3.44 -7.43
CA GLN A 17 -12.08 -3.80 -7.15
C GLN A 17 -11.10 -3.14 -8.12
N ARG A 18 -11.48 -3.03 -9.40
CA ARG A 18 -10.67 -2.32 -10.40
C ARG A 18 -10.63 -0.81 -10.18
N LEU A 19 -11.70 -0.25 -9.63
CA LEU A 19 -11.74 1.15 -9.20
C LEU A 19 -10.83 1.35 -7.99
N ALA A 20 -10.95 0.49 -6.97
CA ALA A 20 -10.15 0.55 -5.75
C ALA A 20 -8.65 0.43 -6.07
N SER A 21 -8.24 -0.58 -6.84
CA SER A 21 -6.85 -0.79 -7.27
C SER A 21 -6.30 0.26 -8.26
N GLY A 22 -7.08 1.27 -8.66
CA GLY A 22 -6.67 2.31 -9.60
C GLY A 22 -6.54 1.85 -11.06
N ARG A 23 -6.81 0.58 -11.38
CA ARG A 23 -6.80 0.03 -12.74
C ARG A 23 -7.85 0.67 -13.66
N THR A 24 -8.90 1.25 -13.08
CA THR A 24 -9.91 2.03 -13.81
C THR A 24 -10.23 3.32 -13.07
N LEU A 25 -10.29 4.43 -13.82
CA LEU A 25 -10.62 5.75 -13.25
C LEU A 25 -12.12 5.92 -13.08
N ARG A 26 -12.53 6.51 -11.95
CA ARG A 26 -13.92 6.89 -11.64
C ARG A 26 -14.60 7.64 -12.79
N LYS A 27 -13.89 8.61 -13.39
CA LYS A 27 -14.37 9.41 -14.53
C LYS A 27 -14.66 8.55 -15.77
N SER A 28 -13.85 7.53 -16.02
CA SER A 28 -14.03 6.61 -17.16
C SER A 28 -15.27 5.75 -16.98
N LEU A 29 -15.49 5.21 -15.77
CA LEU A 29 -16.69 4.43 -15.42
C LEU A 29 -17.97 5.26 -15.57
N ILE A 30 -17.97 6.52 -15.12
CA ILE A 30 -19.12 7.43 -15.28
C ILE A 30 -19.44 7.66 -16.78
N GLN A 31 -18.40 7.87 -17.60
CA GLN A 31 -18.58 8.04 -19.06
C GLN A 31 -19.12 6.77 -19.71
N GLN A 32 -18.64 5.59 -19.31
CA GLN A 32 -19.13 4.31 -19.82
C GLN A 32 -20.57 4.03 -19.39
N ALA A 33 -20.94 4.30 -18.14
CA ALA A 33 -22.33 4.18 -17.68
C ALA A 33 -23.28 5.08 -18.49
N SER A 34 -22.84 6.30 -18.86
CA SER A 34 -23.62 7.19 -19.73
C SER A 34 -23.82 6.59 -21.14
N ARG A 35 -22.78 5.99 -21.72
CA ARG A 35 -22.85 5.32 -23.03
C ARG A 35 -23.78 4.09 -22.99
N PHE A 36 -23.69 3.28 -21.93
CA PHE A 36 -24.56 2.11 -21.77
C PHE A 36 -26.04 2.49 -21.66
N ARG A 37 -26.39 3.56 -20.92
CA ARG A 37 -27.76 4.09 -20.88
C ARG A 37 -28.26 4.53 -22.26
N LYS A 38 -27.42 5.21 -23.04
CA LYS A 38 -27.79 5.66 -24.41
C LYS A 38 -28.01 4.49 -25.37
N ASN A 39 -27.34 3.38 -25.14
CA ASN A 39 -27.43 2.18 -25.98
C ASN A 39 -28.47 1.16 -25.45
N GLY A 40 -29.32 1.53 -24.49
CA GLY A 40 -30.36 0.67 -23.92
C GLY A 40 -29.88 -0.44 -22.97
N ARG A 41 -28.60 -0.45 -22.60
CA ARG A 41 -27.97 -1.41 -21.67
C ARG A 41 -28.01 -0.86 -20.24
N HIS A 42 -29.22 -0.71 -19.70
CA HIS A 42 -29.44 -0.09 -18.38
C HIS A 42 -28.88 -0.93 -17.22
N ASP A 43 -28.95 -2.24 -17.37
CA ASP A 43 -28.30 -3.30 -16.59
C ASP A 43 -26.82 -2.98 -16.32
N LEU A 44 -25.98 -2.90 -17.35
CA LEU A 44 -24.56 -2.56 -17.20
C LEU A 44 -24.32 -1.18 -16.58
N ALA A 45 -25.16 -0.21 -16.89
CA ALA A 45 -25.05 1.14 -16.33
C ALA A 45 -25.40 1.19 -14.83
N ASN A 46 -26.28 0.31 -14.37
CA ASN A 46 -26.65 0.17 -12.97
C ASN A 46 -25.55 -0.57 -12.21
N ASN A 47 -24.96 -1.63 -12.79
CA ASN A 47 -23.81 -2.32 -12.19
C ASN A 47 -22.64 -1.36 -11.92
N ILE A 48 -22.32 -0.48 -12.87
CA ILE A 48 -21.29 0.55 -12.67
C ILE A 48 -21.70 1.53 -11.56
N LYS A 49 -22.98 1.91 -11.49
CA LYS A 49 -23.45 2.84 -10.45
C LYS A 49 -23.34 2.22 -9.06
N GLU A 50 -23.68 0.94 -8.92
CA GLU A 50 -23.53 0.18 -7.68
C GLU A 50 -22.05 0.04 -7.31
N ALA A 51 -21.19 -0.30 -8.27
CA ALA A 51 -19.75 -0.40 -8.05
C ALA A 51 -19.10 0.93 -7.62
N LEU A 52 -19.60 2.07 -8.12
CA LEU A 52 -19.17 3.41 -7.73
C LEU A 52 -19.63 3.82 -6.31
N ALA A 53 -20.65 3.15 -5.78
CA ALA A 53 -21.19 3.36 -4.44
C ALA A 53 -20.55 2.44 -3.40
N LEU A 54 -19.89 1.36 -3.84
CA LEU A 54 -19.10 0.50 -2.97
C LEU A 54 -17.82 1.24 -2.53
N GLU A 55 -17.64 1.38 -1.22
CA GLU A 55 -16.35 1.72 -0.62
C GLU A 55 -15.56 0.43 -0.44
N LEU A 56 -14.70 0.14 -1.42
CA LEU A 56 -13.75 -0.95 -1.31
C LEU A 56 -12.38 -0.41 -0.89
N ASP A 57 -11.73 -1.17 -0.03
CA ASP A 57 -10.36 -0.94 0.35
C ASP A 57 -9.45 -1.09 -0.88
N GLN A 58 -8.65 -0.06 -1.12
CA GLN A 58 -7.67 0.00 -2.20
C GLN A 58 -6.49 -0.95 -1.95
N TYR A 59 -6.20 -1.26 -0.70
CA TYR A 59 -5.04 -2.03 -0.26
C TYR A 59 -5.45 -3.11 0.76
N PRO A 60 -6.32 -4.06 0.37
CA PRO A 60 -6.92 -5.03 1.28
C PRO A 60 -5.87 -5.89 2.01
N GLN A 61 -4.73 -6.16 1.38
CA GLN A 61 -3.63 -6.90 1.99
C GLN A 61 -2.95 -6.12 3.13
N PHE A 62 -2.86 -4.79 3.01
CA PHE A 62 -2.27 -3.93 4.04
C PHE A 62 -3.24 -3.74 5.21
N THR A 63 -4.53 -3.61 4.94
CA THR A 63 -5.55 -3.54 6.00
C THR A 63 -5.67 -4.86 6.76
N ALA A 64 -5.66 -5.99 6.05
CA ALA A 64 -5.65 -7.30 6.69
C ALA A 64 -4.40 -7.50 7.54
N GLN A 65 -3.24 -7.01 7.09
CA GLN A 65 -2.02 -6.99 7.91
C GLN A 65 -2.16 -6.07 9.12
N ALA A 66 -2.65 -4.85 8.96
CA ALA A 66 -2.83 -3.91 10.06
C ALA A 66 -3.72 -4.49 11.18
N LEU A 67 -4.79 -5.21 10.83
CA LEU A 67 -5.65 -5.89 11.79
C LEU A 67 -4.91 -7.00 12.54
N ARG A 68 -4.17 -7.86 11.85
CA ARG A 68 -3.38 -8.93 12.50
C ARG A 68 -2.28 -8.36 13.39
N LEU A 69 -1.62 -7.30 12.96
CA LEU A 69 -0.63 -6.59 13.76
C LEU A 69 -1.26 -5.98 15.01
N GLN A 70 -2.46 -5.40 14.90
CA GLN A 70 -3.17 -4.85 16.06
C GLN A 70 -3.54 -5.94 17.08
N GLU A 71 -3.89 -7.14 16.64
CA GLU A 71 -4.16 -8.27 17.53
C GLU A 71 -2.89 -8.78 18.23
N ARG A 72 -1.73 -8.66 17.58
CA ARG A 72 -0.44 -9.16 18.10
C ARG A 72 0.36 -8.13 18.88
N ALA A 73 0.16 -6.84 18.60
CA ALA A 73 0.91 -5.76 19.21
C ALA A 73 0.38 -5.47 20.62
N SER A 74 1.24 -5.63 21.62
CA SER A 74 0.99 -5.06 22.94
C SER A 74 0.95 -3.53 22.83
N GLN A 75 -0.02 -2.89 23.51
CA GLN A 75 -0.08 -1.44 23.54
C GLN A 75 1.14 -0.89 24.29
N MET A 76 1.83 0.08 23.69
CA MET A 76 2.90 0.81 24.37
C MET A 76 2.33 1.59 25.57
N THR A 77 3.00 1.47 26.71
CA THR A 77 2.75 2.27 27.89
C THR A 77 2.98 3.77 27.59
N ALA A 78 2.48 4.65 28.46
CA ALA A 78 2.69 6.09 28.29
C ALA A 78 4.17 6.47 28.37
N GLU A 79 4.95 5.74 29.18
CA GLU A 79 6.39 5.96 29.34
C GLU A 79 7.17 5.53 28.10
N GLU A 80 6.90 4.35 27.53
CA GLU A 80 7.52 3.89 26.29
C GLU A 80 7.24 4.82 25.12
N ARG A 81 5.99 5.33 25.01
CA ARG A 81 5.62 6.32 23.99
C ARG A 81 6.38 7.63 24.15
N LEU A 82 6.55 8.09 25.38
CA LEU A 82 7.27 9.33 25.67
C LEU A 82 8.76 9.18 25.37
N GLN A 83 9.37 8.07 25.79
CA GLN A 83 10.76 7.76 25.48
C GLN A 83 11.01 7.73 23.96
N LEU A 84 10.17 7.01 23.21
CA LEU A 84 10.26 6.95 21.76
C LEU A 84 10.15 8.35 21.13
N ARG A 85 9.19 9.17 21.59
CA ARG A 85 9.01 10.54 21.08
C ARG A 85 10.25 11.39 21.33
N VAL A 86 10.78 11.38 22.56
CA VAL A 86 11.98 12.14 22.93
C VAL A 86 13.19 11.70 22.12
N THR A 87 13.39 10.39 21.92
CA THR A 87 14.46 9.85 21.08
C THR A 87 14.32 10.33 19.63
N LEU A 88 13.12 10.28 19.06
CA LEU A 88 12.86 10.76 17.70
C LEU A 88 13.07 12.27 17.56
N ASP A 89 12.64 13.06 18.55
CA ASP A 89 12.81 14.52 18.51
C ASP A 89 14.29 14.92 18.68
N PHE A 90 15.02 14.25 19.56
CA PHE A 90 16.44 14.47 19.79
C PHE A 90 17.25 14.16 18.52
N HIS A 91 17.01 13.00 17.90
CA HIS A 91 17.72 12.59 16.70
C HIS A 91 17.17 13.23 15.41
N GLY A 92 15.94 13.73 15.42
CA GLY A 92 15.35 14.45 14.29
C GLY A 92 15.99 15.82 14.04
N SER A 93 16.62 16.40 15.06
CA SER A 93 17.40 17.65 14.95
C SER A 93 18.86 17.46 14.52
N HIS A 94 19.35 16.22 14.53
CA HIS A 94 20.70 15.88 14.09
C HIS A 94 20.65 15.20 12.72
N ASP A 95 21.61 15.51 11.85
CA ASP A 95 21.74 14.89 10.51
C ASP A 95 22.23 13.42 10.59
N ILE A 96 21.80 12.66 11.61
CA ILE A 96 22.18 11.26 11.83
C ILE A 96 21.84 10.39 10.63
N LEU A 97 20.72 10.66 9.95
CA LEU A 97 20.39 9.95 8.71
C LEU A 97 21.48 10.18 7.65
N THR A 98 21.90 11.43 7.46
CA THR A 98 22.97 11.79 6.51
C THR A 98 24.30 11.14 6.91
N ASP A 99 24.68 11.20 8.18
CA ASP A 99 25.93 10.61 8.69
C ASP A 99 25.96 9.09 8.48
N VAL A 100 24.85 8.40 8.77
CA VAL A 100 24.74 6.95 8.58
C VAL A 100 24.78 6.60 7.09
N LEU A 101 24.12 7.38 6.22
CA LEU A 101 24.18 7.18 4.77
C LEU A 101 25.61 7.32 4.24
N VAL A 102 26.30 8.40 4.62
CA VAL A 102 27.69 8.67 4.21
C VAL A 102 28.62 7.59 4.73
N ALA A 103 28.43 7.12 5.97
CA ALA A 103 29.25 6.04 6.54
C ALA A 103 29.10 4.73 5.74
N TRP A 104 27.87 4.35 5.38
CA TRP A 104 27.63 3.17 4.54
C TRP A 104 28.21 3.33 3.15
N GLN A 105 27.97 4.45 2.47
CA GLN A 105 28.55 4.72 1.15
C GLN A 105 30.08 4.65 1.19
N SER A 106 30.69 5.25 2.21
CA SER A 106 32.14 5.21 2.42
C SER A 106 32.64 3.77 2.67
N PHE A 107 31.92 2.97 3.45
CA PHE A 107 32.24 1.58 3.75
C PHE A 107 32.24 0.67 2.51
N PHE A 108 31.30 0.88 1.58
CA PHE A 108 31.26 0.11 0.33
C PHE A 108 32.22 0.65 -0.72
N SER A 109 32.40 1.97 -0.79
CA SER A 109 33.41 2.60 -1.64
C SER A 109 34.82 2.09 -1.29
N ALA A 110 35.13 1.97 0.01
CA ALA A 110 36.39 1.36 0.49
C ALA A 110 36.57 -0.12 0.08
N ARG A 111 35.49 -0.81 -0.30
CA ARG A 111 35.50 -2.18 -0.83
C ARG A 111 35.43 -2.26 -2.36
N GLY A 112 35.52 -1.12 -3.04
CA GLY A 112 35.49 -1.03 -4.50
C GLY A 112 34.09 -1.08 -5.11
N MET A 113 33.05 -0.79 -4.31
CA MET A 113 31.66 -0.74 -4.78
C MET A 113 31.06 0.63 -4.48
N GLU A 114 30.79 1.41 -5.52
CA GLU A 114 30.01 2.63 -5.38
C GLU A 114 28.52 2.28 -5.29
N ILE A 115 27.87 2.74 -4.23
CA ILE A 115 26.44 2.55 -4.01
C ILE A 115 25.76 3.89 -3.90
N SER A 116 24.57 4.00 -4.47
CA SER A 116 23.77 5.22 -4.39
C SER A 116 23.06 5.33 -3.04
N THR A 117 22.55 6.52 -2.73
CA THR A 117 21.70 6.73 -1.55
C THR A 117 20.46 5.83 -1.59
N GLN A 118 19.90 5.57 -2.78
CA GLN A 118 18.76 4.67 -2.98
C GLN A 118 19.11 3.23 -2.58
N ASP A 119 20.33 2.78 -2.91
CA ASP A 119 20.79 1.43 -2.57
C ASP A 119 20.93 1.26 -1.06
N VAL A 120 21.50 2.27 -0.37
CA VAL A 120 21.59 2.27 1.09
C VAL A 120 20.20 2.24 1.73
N PHE A 121 19.25 3.05 1.25
CA PHE A 121 17.88 3.01 1.74
C PHE A 121 17.21 1.65 1.49
N THR A 122 17.47 1.03 0.33
CA THR A 122 16.94 -0.30 0.01
C THR A 122 17.47 -1.35 0.98
N MET A 123 18.78 -1.35 1.26
CA MET A 123 19.37 -2.24 2.25
C MET A 123 18.80 -2.01 3.66
N MET A 124 18.66 -0.75 4.09
CA MET A 124 18.07 -0.41 5.39
C MET A 124 16.62 -0.89 5.48
N ALA A 125 15.84 -0.72 4.42
CA ALA A 125 14.46 -1.21 4.35
C ALA A 125 14.40 -2.73 4.41
N LEU A 126 15.32 -3.45 3.74
CA LEU A 126 15.40 -4.91 3.81
C LEU A 126 15.75 -5.40 5.22
N ASN A 127 16.71 -4.75 5.88
CA ASN A 127 17.07 -5.08 7.26
C ASN A 127 15.91 -4.81 8.22
N SER A 128 15.25 -3.65 8.08
CA SER A 128 14.09 -3.28 8.89
C SER A 128 12.89 -4.20 8.63
N ALA A 129 12.71 -4.70 7.40
CA ALA A 129 11.69 -5.69 7.09
C ALA A 129 11.90 -7.01 7.83
N ALA A 130 13.14 -7.47 7.90
CA ALA A 130 13.49 -8.68 8.65
C ALA A 130 13.27 -8.50 10.17
N GLU A 131 13.68 -7.35 10.72
CA GLU A 131 13.46 -7.02 12.12
C GLU A 131 11.95 -6.92 12.45
N PHE A 132 11.17 -6.30 11.56
CA PHE A 132 9.73 -6.21 11.69
C PHE A 132 9.08 -7.60 11.79
N GLU A 133 9.46 -8.52 10.91
CA GLU A 133 8.94 -9.90 10.94
C GLU A 133 9.37 -10.63 12.22
N GLN A 134 10.59 -10.41 12.70
CA GLN A 134 11.07 -10.98 13.96
C GLN A 134 10.28 -10.48 15.18
N VAL A 135 9.97 -9.18 15.23
CA VAL A 135 9.27 -8.56 16.37
C VAL A 135 7.78 -8.88 16.36
N THR A 136 7.15 -8.86 15.18
CA THR A 136 5.69 -9.00 15.05
C THR A 136 5.23 -10.42 14.70
N GLY A 137 6.17 -11.29 14.29
CA GLY A 137 5.87 -12.62 13.75
C GLY A 137 5.10 -12.59 12.43
N GLU A 138 5.08 -11.46 11.72
CA GLU A 138 4.31 -11.27 10.49
C GLU A 138 5.16 -10.67 9.35
N PRO A 139 5.16 -11.27 8.15
CA PRO A 139 5.90 -10.74 7.01
C PRO A 139 5.25 -9.46 6.46
N ILE A 140 6.04 -8.52 5.96
CA ILE A 140 5.52 -7.27 5.35
C ILE A 140 4.62 -7.56 4.13
N ALA A 141 3.44 -6.92 4.11
CA ALA A 141 2.54 -6.97 2.97
C ALA A 141 3.16 -6.29 1.74
N ARG A 142 3.01 -6.92 0.57
CA ARG A 142 3.52 -6.42 -0.71
C ARG A 142 2.38 -5.93 -1.59
N GLN A 143 2.65 -4.90 -2.40
CA GLN A 143 1.72 -4.41 -3.41
C GLN A 143 1.62 -5.37 -4.60
#